data_AF-A0A4Q5C8T2-F1
#
_entry.id   AF-A0A4Q5C8T2-F1
#
_cell.length_a   1.000
_cell.length_b   1.000
_cell.length_c   1.000
_cell.angle_alpha   90.00
_cell.angle_beta   90.00
_cell.angle_gamma   90.00
#
_symmetry.space_group_name_H-M   'P 1'
#
loop_
_entity.id
_entity.type
_entity.pdbx_description
1 polymer ?
#
loop_
_entity_poly.entity_id
_entity_poly.type
_entity_poly.pdbx_seq_one_letter_code
_entity_poly.pdbx_strand_id
1 'polypeptide(L)'
;MKLREFLTVFEQSDRLRIVKNEKDVYTGFLALMAHAGNMEALMDAEVKRFRPTPEIRHKEWQKRGLMAPLQPQETPEYSFSDLQMSLYNTIYL
;
A
#
# COMPACT_ATOMS: atom_id res chain seq x y z
N MET A 1 7.84 16.07 9.17
CA MET A 1 7.34 15.01 10.07
C MET A 1 8.04 13.71 9.71
N LYS A 2 8.56 12.98 10.68
CA LYS A 2 9.23 11.69 10.44
C LYS A 2 8.20 10.60 10.18
N LEU A 3 8.58 9.58 9.39
CA LEU A 3 7.69 8.44 9.11
C LEU A 3 7.19 7.80 10.40
N ARG A 4 8.07 7.53 11.38
CA ARG A 4 7.67 6.93 12.67
C ARG A 4 6.60 7.71 13.40
N GLU A 5 6.66 9.04 13.34
CA GLU A 5 5.67 9.92 13.97
C GLU A 5 4.36 9.89 13.19
N PHE A 6 4.44 9.93 11.87
CA PHE A 6 3.26 9.91 11.01
C PHE A 6 2.50 8.58 11.08
N LEU A 7 3.19 7.45 11.25
CA LEU A 7 2.56 6.13 11.38
C LEU A 7 1.66 6.01 12.62
N THR A 8 1.85 6.86 13.63
CA THR A 8 1.04 6.81 14.88
C THR A 8 -0.42 7.19 14.69
N VAL A 9 -0.79 7.81 13.56
CA VAL A 9 -2.19 8.21 13.27
C VAL A 9 -2.99 7.14 12.54
N PHE A 10 -2.36 6.00 12.21
CA PHE A 10 -3.00 4.89 11.48
C PHE A 10 -3.27 3.71 12.41
N GLU A 11 -4.30 2.95 12.06
CA GLU A 11 -4.65 1.71 12.72
C GLU A 11 -3.86 0.53 12.14
N GLN A 12 -3.70 -0.53 12.92
CA GLN A 12 -3.00 -1.75 12.50
C GLN A 12 -3.63 -2.40 11.25
N SER A 13 -4.94 -2.20 11.06
CA SER A 13 -5.70 -2.66 9.90
C SER A 13 -5.64 -1.73 8.68
N ASP A 14 -4.97 -0.58 8.77
CA ASP A 14 -4.85 0.32 7.63
C ASP A 14 -3.88 -0.21 6.58
N ARG A 15 -4.29 -0.11 5.31
CA ARG A 15 -3.44 -0.43 4.16
C ARG A 15 -2.57 0.77 3.82
N LEU A 16 -1.26 0.57 3.84
CA LEU A 16 -0.26 1.57 3.52
C LEU A 16 0.44 1.22 2.20
N ARG A 17 0.84 2.26 1.47
CA ARG A 17 1.78 2.18 0.35
C ARG A 17 2.86 3.22 0.59
N ILE A 18 4.09 2.81 0.82
CA ILE A 18 5.22 3.72 1.05
C ILE A 18 6.08 3.73 -0.20
N VAL A 19 6.28 4.93 -0.74
CA VAL A 19 7.03 5.16 -1.99
C VAL A 19 8.28 5.98 -1.67
N LYS A 20 9.45 5.48 -2.08
CA LYS A 20 10.72 6.20 -1.97
C LYS A 20 11.46 6.10 -3.30
N ASN A 21 11.93 7.23 -3.83
CA ASN A 21 12.58 7.29 -5.15
C ASN A 21 11.76 6.60 -6.25
N GLU A 22 10.46 6.89 -6.29
CA GLU A 22 9.49 6.33 -7.25
C GLU A 22 9.29 4.81 -7.18
N LYS A 23 9.83 4.15 -6.15
CA LYS A 23 9.67 2.72 -5.92
C LYS A 23 8.85 2.46 -4.67
N ASP A 24 7.95 1.49 -4.77
CA ASP A 24 7.22 0.97 -3.63
C ASP A 24 8.20 0.21 -2.72
N VAL A 25 8.49 0.77 -1.54
CA VAL A 25 9.34 0.15 -0.53
C VAL A 25 8.54 -0.66 0.49
N TYR A 26 7.23 -0.40 0.55
CA TYR A 26 6.29 -1.17 1.35
C TYR A 26 4.87 -1.04 0.79
N THR A 27 4.15 -2.15 0.71
CA THR A 27 2.72 -2.19 0.38
C THR A 27 2.07 -3.28 1.20
N GLY A 28 1.08 -2.95 2.03
CA GLY A 28 0.41 -3.90 2.91
C GLY A 28 -0.22 -3.26 4.13
N PHE A 29 -0.70 -4.08 5.07
CA PHE A 29 -1.28 -3.63 6.33
C PHE A 29 -0.23 -3.19 7.33
N LEU A 30 -0.43 -2.06 8.03
CA LEU A 30 0.52 -1.58 9.04
C LEU A 30 1.00 -2.68 10.02
N ALA A 31 0.10 -3.56 10.47
CA ALA A 31 0.43 -4.72 11.31
C ALA A 31 1.54 -5.62 10.76
N LEU A 32 1.63 -5.74 9.44
CA LEU A 32 2.60 -6.60 8.75
C LEU A 32 3.91 -5.87 8.44
N MET A 33 3.99 -4.56 8.70
CA MET A 33 5.18 -3.76 8.39
C MET A 33 6.43 -4.22 9.15
N ALA A 34 6.27 -4.66 10.41
CA ALA A 34 7.38 -5.18 11.21
C ALA A 34 8.01 -6.46 10.60
N HIS A 35 7.28 -7.18 9.77
CA HIS A 35 7.74 -8.37 9.05
C HIS A 35 8.28 -8.06 7.65
N ALA A 36 8.12 -6.82 7.17
CA ALA A 36 8.73 -6.37 5.93
C ALA A 36 10.21 -6.00 6.17
N GLY A 37 11.08 -6.48 5.30
CA GLY A 37 12.52 -6.29 5.44
C GLY A 37 12.93 -4.82 5.45
N ASN A 38 13.86 -4.47 6.34
CA ASN A 38 14.56 -3.18 6.41
C ASN A 38 13.67 -1.93 6.59
N MET A 39 12.51 -2.04 7.24
CA MET A 39 11.65 -0.87 7.52
C MET A 39 12.26 0.10 8.53
N GLU A 40 13.11 -0.36 9.45
CA GLU A 40 13.76 0.50 10.45
C GLU A 40 14.58 1.62 9.79
N ALA A 41 15.25 1.34 8.67
CA ALA A 41 16.02 2.33 7.91
C ALA A 41 15.16 3.44 7.28
N LEU A 42 13.83 3.30 7.29
CA LEU A 42 12.89 4.27 6.74
C LEU A 42 12.21 5.11 7.83
N MET A 43 12.28 4.71 9.11
CA MET A 43 11.52 5.34 10.21
C MET A 43 11.86 6.82 10.42
N ASP A 44 13.12 7.19 10.15
CA ASP A 44 13.60 8.58 10.24
C ASP A 44 13.57 9.34 8.90
N ALA A 45 13.02 8.75 7.85
CA ALA A 45 12.76 9.46 6.60
C ALA A 45 11.70 10.54 6.82
N GLU A 46 11.85 11.65 6.10
CA GLU A 46 10.85 12.72 6.10
C GLU A 46 9.68 12.36 5.18
N VAL A 47 8.46 12.52 5.68
CA VAL A 47 7.25 12.39 4.86
C VAL A 47 7.11 13.66 4.01
N LYS A 48 7.25 13.53 2.70
CA LYS A 48 7.14 14.63 1.73
C LYS A 48 5.72 14.88 1.27
N ARG A 49 4.92 13.80 1.15
CA ARG A 49 3.53 13.86 0.70
C ARG A 49 2.73 12.69 1.23
N PHE A 50 1.45 12.92 1.47
CA PHE A 50 0.46 11.91 1.76
C PHE A 50 -0.72 12.01 0.79
N ARG A 51 -1.20 10.88 0.28
CA ARG A 51 -2.39 10.81 -0.59
C ARG A 51 -3.08 9.44 -0.47
N PRO A 52 -4.37 9.39 -0.10
CA PRO A 52 -5.16 8.18 -0.29
C PRO A 52 -5.31 7.88 -1.79
N THR A 53 -4.91 6.69 -2.21
CA THR A 53 -4.94 6.25 -3.61
C THR A 53 -5.84 5.03 -3.73
N PRO A 54 -6.97 5.11 -4.45
CA PRO A 54 -7.78 3.94 -4.74
C PRO A 54 -7.05 3.05 -5.76
N GLU A 55 -7.04 1.76 -5.48
CA GLU A 55 -6.69 0.72 -6.43
C GLU A 55 -7.97 0.05 -6.91
N ILE A 56 -8.08 -0.13 -8.22
CA ILE A 56 -9.18 -0.89 -8.84
C ILE A 56 -8.57 -2.16 -9.43
N ARG A 57 -8.94 -3.33 -8.88
CA ARG A 57 -8.50 -4.65 -9.32
C ARG A 57 -9.60 -5.33 -10.13
N HIS A 58 -9.20 -6.08 -11.14
CA HIS A 58 -10.10 -6.95 -11.90
C HIS A 58 -9.52 -8.38 -11.96
N LYS A 59 -10.34 -9.41 -11.80
CA LYS A 59 -9.87 -10.82 -11.80
C LYS A 59 -9.14 -11.21 -13.09
N GLU A 60 -9.58 -10.67 -14.23
CA GLU A 60 -8.99 -10.90 -15.56
C GLU A 60 -8.07 -9.77 -16.04
N TRP A 61 -7.40 -9.03 -15.14
CA TRP A 61 -6.59 -7.86 -15.51
C TRP A 61 -5.60 -8.13 -16.64
N GLN A 62 -4.94 -9.30 -16.64
CA GLN A 62 -4.01 -9.71 -17.70
C GLN A 62 -4.67 -9.80 -19.07
N LYS A 63 -5.80 -10.52 -19.17
CA LYS A 63 -6.54 -10.71 -20.44
C LYS A 63 -7.05 -9.39 -21.00
N ARG A 64 -7.29 -8.41 -20.13
CA ARG A 64 -7.86 -7.09 -20.46
C ARG A 64 -6.80 -5.99 -20.63
N GLY A 65 -5.51 -6.32 -20.48
CA GLY A 65 -4.43 -5.33 -20.56
C GLY A 65 -4.48 -4.26 -19.46
N LEU A 66 -5.09 -4.56 -18.31
CA LEU A 66 -5.15 -3.66 -17.16
C LEU A 66 -3.86 -3.75 -16.33
N MET A 67 -3.63 -2.75 -15.46
CA MET A 67 -2.52 -2.77 -14.51
C MET A 67 -2.64 -3.97 -13.55
N ALA A 68 -1.50 -4.55 -13.19
CA ALA A 68 -1.44 -5.60 -12.19
C ALA A 68 -1.85 -5.06 -10.81
N PRO A 69 -2.52 -5.86 -9.97
CA PRO A 69 -2.69 -5.53 -8.57
C PRO A 69 -1.36 -5.28 -7.86
N LEU A 70 -1.34 -4.36 -6.90
CA LEU A 70 -0.20 -4.05 -6.05
C LEU A 70 0.19 -5.23 -5.15
N GLN A 71 -0.77 -6.09 -4.80
CA GLN A 71 -0.57 -7.33 -4.04
C GLN A 71 -1.28 -8.50 -4.75
N PRO A 72 -0.69 -9.04 -5.83
CA PRO A 72 -1.34 -10.07 -6.65
C PRO A 72 -1.54 -11.40 -5.90
N GLN A 73 -0.76 -11.65 -4.84
CA GLN A 73 -0.84 -12.84 -4.00
C GLN A 73 -1.95 -12.78 -2.94
N GLU A 74 -2.49 -11.60 -2.64
CA GLU A 74 -3.64 -11.50 -1.73
C GLU A 74 -4.88 -12.11 -2.40
N THR A 75 -5.53 -13.03 -1.67
CA THR A 75 -6.81 -13.63 -2.07
C THR A 75 -7.81 -12.51 -2.33
N PRO A 76 -8.32 -12.38 -3.56
CA PRO A 76 -9.23 -11.29 -3.88
C PRO A 76 -10.59 -11.44 -3.21
N GLU A 77 -11.19 -10.32 -2.83
CA GLU A 77 -12.52 -10.27 -2.21
C GLU A 77 -13.60 -9.94 -3.27
N TYR A 78 -13.66 -10.73 -4.35
CA TYR A 78 -14.53 -10.48 -5.52
C TYR A 78 -16.03 -10.76 -5.28
N SER A 79 -16.54 -10.64 -4.06
CA SER A 79 -17.92 -11.01 -3.73
C SER A 79 -18.99 -10.20 -4.48
N PHE A 80 -18.61 -9.10 -5.15
CA PHE A 80 -19.48 -8.33 -6.05
C PHE A 80 -18.74 -7.99 -7.36
N SER A 81 -19.20 -8.58 -8.48
CA SER A 81 -19.00 -8.04 -9.85
C SER A 81 -17.55 -7.90 -10.38
N ASP A 82 -16.71 -8.92 -10.22
CA ASP A 82 -15.38 -9.09 -10.86
C ASP A 82 -14.33 -7.99 -10.60
N LEU A 83 -14.72 -6.94 -9.88
CA LEU A 83 -14.01 -5.69 -9.69
C LEU A 83 -14.00 -5.38 -8.19
N GLN A 84 -12.80 -5.13 -7.66
CA GLN A 84 -12.59 -4.82 -6.25
C GLN A 84 -11.89 -3.46 -6.15
N MET A 85 -12.40 -2.58 -5.30
CA MET A 85 -11.70 -1.34 -4.95
C MET A 85 -11.03 -1.49 -3.58
N SER A 86 -9.76 -1.14 -3.49
CA SER A 86 -9.00 -1.06 -2.23
C SER A 86 -8.43 0.33 -2.08
N LEU A 87 -8.41 0.88 -0.87
CA LEU A 87 -7.82 2.20 -0.60
C LEU A 87 -6.46 2.02 0.06
N TYR A 88 -5.42 2.61 -0.54
CA TYR A 88 -4.08 2.66 0.04
C TYR A 88 -3.74 4.07 0.52
N ASN A 89 -3.39 4.18 1.80
CA ASN A 89 -2.78 5.37 2.38
C ASN A 89 -1.35 5.52 1.82
N THR A 90 -1.19 6.31 0.75
CA THR A 90 0.10 6.43 0.05
C THR A 90 0.95 7.51 0.68
N ILE A 91 2.13 7.12 1.16
CA ILE A 91 3.10 7.97 1.86
C ILE A 91 4.36 8.06 0.98
N TYR A 92 4.74 9.28 0.62
CA TYR A 92 5.94 9.54 -0.18
C TYR A 92 7.07 10.03 0.71
N LEU A 93 8.21 9.35 0.63
CA LEU A 93 9.45 9.65 1.36
C LEU A 93 10.51 10.34 0.47
#